data_AF-A0A520IXJ1-F1
#
_entry.id   AF-A0A520IXJ1-F1
#
_cell.length_a   1.000
_cell.length_b   1.000
_cell.length_c   1.000
_cell.angle_alpha   90.00
_cell.angle_beta   90.00
_cell.angle_gamma   90.00
#
_symmetry.space_group_name_H-M   'P 1'
#
loop_
_entity.id
_entity.type
_entity.pdbx_description
1 polymer ?
#
loop_
_entity_poly.entity_id
_entity_poly.type
_entity_poly.pdbx_seq_one_letter_code
_entity_poly.pdbx_strand_id
1 'polypeptide(L)'
;VHIEVATGILHRAQPDQTLTRLSDAIAARDAFELAALSPIVTIGGSLIVALALAERAATAEQLWDAITLDEEYQAERWGRDPLAEAGIAARRRDFGAGVRMLELLAG
;
A
#
# COMPACT_ATOMS: atom_id res chain seq x y z
N VAL A 1 3.21 -11.00 -11.76
CA VAL A 1 2.95 -9.80 -12.60
C VAL A 1 4.28 -9.17 -12.98
N HIS A 2 4.35 -8.41 -14.08
CA HIS A 2 5.58 -7.67 -14.47
C HIS A 2 5.29 -6.16 -14.43
N ILE A 3 6.09 -5.39 -13.70
CA ILE A 3 5.89 -3.95 -13.50
C ILE A 3 7.00 -3.19 -14.23
N GLU A 4 6.60 -2.25 -15.07
CA GLU A 4 7.52 -1.30 -15.71
C GLU A 4 7.81 -0.17 -14.70
N VAL A 5 9.05 -0.13 -14.20
CA VAL A 5 9.49 0.92 -13.27
C VAL A 5 9.83 2.18 -14.06
N ALA A 6 9.37 3.33 -13.56
CA ALA A 6 9.71 4.63 -14.11
C ALA A 6 10.75 5.36 -13.23
N THR A 7 11.52 6.25 -13.84
CA THR A 7 12.44 7.15 -13.14
C THR A 7 12.22 8.57 -13.64
N GLY A 8 12.19 9.54 -12.72
CA GLY A 8 11.79 10.91 -13.02
C GLY A 8 10.27 11.03 -13.22
N ILE A 9 9.83 11.96 -14.06
CA ILE A 9 8.41 12.30 -14.23
C ILE A 9 7.74 11.64 -15.46
N LEU A 10 8.52 10.93 -16.28
CA LEU A 10 8.00 10.34 -17.52
C LEU A 10 7.28 9.04 -17.22
N HIS A 11 5.97 9.03 -17.49
CA HIS A 11 5.12 7.86 -17.33
C HIS A 11 5.58 6.69 -18.21
N ARG A 12 5.55 5.48 -17.65
CA ARG A 12 5.70 4.21 -18.36
C ARG A 12 4.39 3.44 -18.30
N ALA A 13 3.80 3.18 -19.47
CA ALA A 13 2.62 2.37 -19.58
C ALA A 13 2.92 0.95 -19.06
N GLN A 14 2.04 0.43 -18.22
CA GLN A 14 2.17 -0.93 -17.70
C GLN A 14 1.68 -1.93 -18.76
N PRO A 15 2.24 -3.15 -18.84
CA PRO A 15 1.77 -4.16 -19.78
C PRO A 15 0.31 -4.51 -19.52
N ASP A 16 -0.51 -4.58 -20.57
CA ASP A 16 -1.94 -4.90 -20.46
C ASP A 16 -2.18 -6.20 -19.68
N GLN A 17 -1.35 -7.22 -19.91
CA GLN A 17 -1.43 -8.49 -19.17
C GLN A 17 -1.22 -8.30 -17.66
N THR A 18 -0.38 -7.37 -17.23
CA THR A 18 -0.20 -7.05 -15.82
C THR A 18 -1.43 -6.37 -15.26
N LEU A 19 -1.99 -5.39 -15.98
CA LEU A 19 -3.22 -4.71 -15.56
C LEU A 19 -4.37 -5.70 -15.42
N THR A 20 -4.61 -6.55 -16.42
CA THR A 20 -5.65 -7.60 -16.35
C THR A 20 -5.46 -8.50 -15.13
N ARG A 21 -4.25 -9.01 -14.89
CA ARG A 21 -3.99 -9.91 -13.75
C ARG A 21 -4.22 -9.26 -12.40
N LEU A 22 -3.86 -7.98 -12.25
CA LEU A 22 -4.08 -7.23 -11.01
C LEU A 22 -5.57 -6.93 -10.82
N SER A 23 -6.29 -6.59 -11.89
CA SER A 23 -7.74 -6.42 -11.87
C SER A 23 -8.46 -7.70 -11.48
N ASP A 24 -8.09 -8.85 -12.06
CA ASP A 24 -8.68 -10.15 -11.74
C ASP A 24 -8.43 -10.53 -10.28
N ALA A 25 -7.23 -10.28 -9.75
CA ALA A 25 -6.89 -10.56 -8.36
C ALA A 25 -7.73 -9.75 -7.35
N ILE A 26 -8.14 -8.54 -7.72
CA ILE A 26 -9.04 -7.69 -6.92
C ILE A 26 -10.50 -8.11 -7.11
N ALA A 27 -10.92 -8.40 -8.34
CA ALA A 27 -12.29 -8.81 -8.65
C ALA A 27 -12.66 -10.15 -8.00
N ALA A 28 -11.68 -10.99 -7.66
CA ALA A 28 -11.88 -12.25 -6.94
C ALA A 28 -12.18 -12.07 -5.44
N ARG A 29 -12.05 -10.86 -4.88
CA ARG A 29 -12.24 -10.56 -3.45
C ARG A 29 -13.68 -10.21 -3.13
N ASP A 30 -14.12 -10.53 -1.93
CA ASP A 30 -15.45 -10.16 -1.47
C ASP A 30 -15.56 -8.68 -1.05
N ALA A 31 -16.79 -8.22 -0.79
CA ALA A 31 -17.04 -6.81 -0.45
C ALA A 31 -16.34 -6.35 0.84
N PHE A 32 -16.14 -7.24 1.81
CA PHE A 32 -15.49 -6.91 3.07
C PHE A 32 -13.96 -6.88 2.91
N GLU A 33 -13.39 -7.84 2.18
CA GLU A 33 -11.98 -7.80 1.78
C GLU A 33 -11.68 -6.51 1.01
N LEU A 34 -12.51 -6.14 0.04
CA LEU A 34 -12.37 -4.90 -0.73
C LEU A 34 -12.46 -3.65 0.15
N ALA A 35 -13.39 -3.61 1.10
CA ALA A 35 -13.52 -2.52 2.06
C ALA A 35 -12.27 -2.36 2.93
N ALA A 36 -11.64 -3.47 3.32
CA ALA A 36 -10.41 -3.46 4.10
C ALA A 36 -9.17 -3.08 3.24
N LEU A 37 -9.12 -3.51 1.98
CA LEU A 37 -8.02 -3.22 1.06
C LEU A 37 -8.03 -1.77 0.54
N SER A 38 -9.21 -1.16 0.35
CA SER A 38 -9.33 0.20 -0.18
C SER A 38 -8.47 1.23 0.57
N PRO A 39 -8.56 1.39 1.91
CA PRO A 39 -7.72 2.35 2.62
C PRO A 39 -6.23 2.04 2.50
N ILE A 40 -5.85 0.75 2.51
CA ILE A 40 -4.45 0.31 2.36
C ILE A 40 -3.87 0.77 1.02
N VAL A 41 -4.62 0.56 -0.08
CA VAL A 41 -4.21 1.02 -1.42
C VAL A 41 -4.07 2.54 -1.47
N THR A 42 -5.05 3.28 -0.94
CA THR A 42 -5.07 4.75 -1.04
C THR A 42 -4.03 5.43 -0.13
N ILE A 43 -3.74 4.86 1.04
CA ILE A 43 -2.77 5.40 1.99
C ILE A 43 -1.35 5.15 1.50
N GLY A 44 -1.08 3.93 1.02
CA GLY A 44 0.26 3.56 0.53
C GLY A 44 0.50 3.89 -0.94
N GLY A 45 -0.52 4.35 -1.68
CA GLY A 45 -0.43 4.58 -3.12
C GLY A 45 -0.09 3.32 -3.93
N SER A 46 -0.31 2.12 -3.38
CA SER A 46 0.20 0.87 -3.94
C SER A 46 -0.80 -0.28 -3.82
N LEU A 47 -1.30 -0.73 -4.97
CA LEU A 47 -2.10 -1.96 -5.05
C LEU A 47 -1.29 -3.20 -4.69
N ILE A 48 0.00 -3.22 -5.04
CA ILE A 48 0.89 -4.36 -4.76
C ILE A 48 1.03 -4.60 -3.26
N VAL A 49 1.10 -3.53 -2.46
CA VAL A 49 1.17 -3.61 -0.99
C VAL A 49 -0.11 -4.21 -0.40
N ALA A 50 -1.28 -3.77 -0.89
CA ALA A 50 -2.55 -4.31 -0.44
C ALA A 50 -2.70 -5.80 -0.77
N LEU A 51 -2.33 -6.21 -2.00
CA LEU A 51 -2.33 -7.62 -2.39
C LEU A 51 -1.31 -8.44 -1.59
N ALA A 52 -0.12 -7.90 -1.30
CA ALA A 52 0.88 -8.57 -0.47
C ALA A 52 0.38 -8.83 0.96
N LEU A 53 -0.43 -7.91 1.54
CA LEU A 53 -1.12 -8.12 2.81
C LEU A 53 -2.16 -9.22 2.71
N ALA A 54 -3.04 -9.15 1.70
CA ALA A 54 -4.11 -10.13 1.49
C ALA A 54 -3.56 -11.55 1.27
N GLU A 55 -2.41 -11.67 0.60
CA GLU A 55 -1.74 -12.94 0.32
C GLU A 55 -0.73 -13.35 1.40
N ARG A 56 -0.58 -12.56 2.48
CA ARG A 56 0.39 -12.78 3.56
C ARG A 56 1.84 -12.95 3.07
N ALA A 57 2.19 -12.25 1.99
CA ALA A 57 3.51 -12.31 1.38
C ALA A 57 4.58 -11.52 2.15
N ALA A 58 4.16 -10.56 2.99
CA ALA A 58 5.02 -9.77 3.88
C ALA A 58 4.23 -9.32 5.11
N THR A 59 4.92 -8.86 6.15
CA THR A 59 4.27 -8.33 7.35
C THR A 59 3.74 -6.91 7.12
N ALA A 60 2.74 -6.51 7.90
CA ALA A 60 2.23 -5.14 7.87
C ALA A 60 3.30 -4.09 8.19
N GLU A 61 4.28 -4.43 9.03
CA GLU A 61 5.40 -3.54 9.34
C GLU A 61 6.30 -3.32 8.13
N GLN A 62 6.75 -4.40 7.49
CA GLN A 62 7.61 -4.34 6.31
C GLN A 62 6.97 -3.53 5.19
N LEU A 63 5.66 -3.68 5.03
CA LEU A 63 4.91 -2.99 3.99
C LEU A 63 4.64 -1.54 4.34
N TRP A 64 4.45 -1.21 5.62
CA TRP A 64 4.40 0.18 6.05
C TRP A 64 5.73 0.89 5.77
N ASP A 65 6.85 0.29 6.19
CA ASP A 65 8.18 0.86 5.99
C ASP A 65 8.46 1.09 4.49
N ALA A 66 7.98 0.19 3.62
CA ALA A 66 8.11 0.33 2.19
C ALA A 66 7.32 1.53 1.61
N ILE A 67 6.11 1.80 2.11
CA ILE A 67 5.27 2.91 1.61
C ILE A 67 5.60 4.27 2.23
N THR A 68 6.35 4.30 3.34
CA THR A 68 6.79 5.54 3.99
C THR A 68 8.29 5.79 3.86
N LEU A 69 8.97 5.08 2.96
CA LEU A 69 10.43 5.15 2.77
C LEU A 69 10.88 6.59 2.44
N ASP A 70 10.17 7.26 1.54
CA ASP A 70 10.53 8.61 1.12
C ASP A 70 10.39 9.60 2.28
N GLU A 71 9.31 9.52 3.05
CA GLU A 71 9.08 10.38 4.20
C GLU A 71 10.14 10.18 5.29
N GLU A 72 10.50 8.93 5.60
CA GLU A 72 11.55 8.65 6.60
C GLU A 72 12.91 9.19 6.12
N TYR A 73 13.26 8.97 4.84
CA TYR A 73 14.49 9.51 4.27
C TYR A 73 14.56 11.05 4.35
N GLN A 74 13.44 11.73 4.08
CA GLN A 74 13.35 13.18 4.19
C GLN A 74 13.50 13.66 5.63
N ALA A 75 12.86 12.98 6.58
CA ALA A 75 12.96 13.28 8.00
C ALA A 75 14.39 13.08 8.54
N GLU A 76 15.08 12.02 8.13
CA GLU A 76 16.49 11.78 8.48
C GLU A 76 17.39 12.89 7.90
N ARG A 77 17.15 13.31 6.67
CA ARG A 77 18.03 14.24 5.95
C ARG A 77 17.85 15.69 6.37
N TRP A 78 16.62 16.09 6.72
CA TRP A 78 16.22 17.49 6.93
C TRP A 78 15.59 17.76 8.29
N GLY A 79 15.42 16.73 9.13
CA GLY A 79 14.74 16.83 10.42
C GLY A 79 13.24 16.56 10.30
N ARG A 80 12.62 16.20 11.43
CA ARG A 80 11.18 15.91 11.51
C ARG A 80 10.35 17.20 11.52
N ASP A 81 9.36 17.27 10.64
CA ASP A 81 8.34 18.33 10.62
C ASP A 81 7.10 17.87 11.42
N PRO A 82 6.64 18.62 12.44
CA PRO A 82 5.50 18.20 13.28
C PRO A 82 4.18 17.96 12.52
N LEU A 83 3.91 18.70 11.44
CA LEU A 83 2.72 18.49 10.61
C LEU A 83 2.85 17.23 9.76
N ALA A 84 4.03 16.99 9.19
CA ALA A 84 4.31 15.75 8.45
C ALA A 84 4.19 14.52 9.35
N GLU A 85 4.77 14.57 10.56
CA GLU A 85 4.67 13.50 11.56
C GLU A 85 3.23 13.21 11.96
N ALA A 86 2.42 14.26 12.19
CA ALA A 86 1.01 14.08 12.50
C ALA A 86 0.24 13.41 11.35
N GLY A 87 0.57 13.76 10.09
CA GLY A 87 0.02 13.13 8.90
C GLY A 87 0.42 11.66 8.75
N ILE A 88 1.70 11.33 8.95
CA ILE A 88 2.21 9.95 8.94
C ILE A 88 1.53 9.12 10.04
N ALA A 89 1.41 9.67 11.25
CA ALA A 89 0.76 8.99 12.37
C ALA A 89 -0.74 8.74 12.11
N ALA A 90 -1.43 9.68 11.46
CA ALA A 90 -2.82 9.48 11.04
C ALA A 90 -2.94 8.36 10.01
N ARG A 91 -2.13 8.40 8.94
CA ARG A 91 -2.06 7.33 7.94
C ARG A 91 -1.74 5.97 8.56
N ARG A 92 -0.84 5.90 9.55
CA ARG A 92 -0.48 4.64 10.21
C ARG A 92 -1.65 4.03 10.95
N ARG A 93 -2.45 4.85 11.64
CA ARG A 93 -3.67 4.37 12.32
C ARG A 93 -4.68 3.80 11.33
N ASP A 94 -4.93 4.52 10.24
CA ASP A 94 -5.93 4.11 9.24
C ASP A 94 -5.47 2.87 8.46
N PHE A 95 -4.17 2.79 8.12
CA PHE A 95 -3.56 1.59 7.54
C PHE A 95 -3.70 0.39 8.49
N GLY A 96 -3.38 0.57 9.77
CA GLY A 96 -3.52 -0.46 10.79
C GLY A 96 -4.97 -0.93 10.97
N ALA A 97 -5.96 -0.04 10.85
CA ALA A 97 -7.37 -0.40 10.89
C ALA A 97 -7.76 -1.31 9.70
N GLY A 98 -7.29 -1.00 8.49
CA GLY A 98 -7.48 -1.85 7.31
C GLY A 98 -6.83 -3.23 7.46
N VAL A 99 -5.57 -3.27 7.93
CA VAL A 99 -4.85 -4.52 8.23
C VAL A 99 -5.62 -5.35 9.26
N ARG A 100 -6.07 -4.73 10.35
CA ARG A 100 -6.80 -5.41 11.41
C ARG A 100 -8.12 -5.99 10.90
N MET A 101 -8.82 -5.27 10.03
CA MET A 101 -10.04 -5.77 9.40
C MET A 101 -9.76 -7.00 8.53
N LEU A 102 -8.70 -6.98 7.70
CA LEU A 102 -8.28 -8.14 6.91
C LEU A 102 -7.95 -9.36 7.79
N GLU A 103 -7.25 -9.17 8.91
CA GLU A 103 -6.93 -10.24 9.84
C GLU A 103 -8.19 -10.88 10.44
N LEU A 104 -9.19 -10.07 10.80
CA LEU A 104 -10.45 -10.53 11.38
C LEU A 104 -11.33 -11.28 10.38
N LEU A 105 -11.21 -11.00 9.08
CA LEU A 105 -11.92 -11.73 8.02
C LEU A 105 -11.30 -13.11 7.73
N ALA A 106 -10.04 -13.31 8.09
CA ALA A 106 -9.30 -14.53 7.81
C ALA A 106 -9.34 -15.56 8.95
N GLY A 107 -10.10 -15.30 10.03
CA GLY A 107 -10.33 -16.19 11.18
C GLY A 107 -11.78 -16.65 11.25
#